data_AF-A0A840R6R4-F1
#
_entry.id   AF-A0A840R6R4-F1
#
_cell.length_a   1.000
_cell.length_b   1.000
_cell.length_c   1.000
_cell.angle_alpha   90.00
_cell.angle_beta   90.00
_cell.angle_gamma   90.00
#
_symmetry.space_group_name_H-M   'P 1'
#
loop_
_entity.id
_entity.type
_entity.pdbx_description
1 polymer ?
#
loop_
_entity_poly.entity_id
_entity_poly.type
_entity_poly.pdbx_seq_one_letter_code
_entity_poly.pdbx_strand_id
1 'polypeptide(L)'
;MPMYKTLLIFFFTSIVACSSKPIPFTDYIISNLLRDNLMSLAEPAIFSIEEIIIIESEHSDNSGRATVDVRLKFPEDFDTVTSLHKLEPFNMAYKQYQSSFGKFAAGEQQVHHAEYQFQRRDGKWFIVGSKALSPPDIIAVTAQTSVN
;
A
#
# COMPACT_ATOMS: atom_id res chain seq x y z
N MET A 1 64.78 15.29 27.74
CA MET A 1 64.43 14.50 26.54
C MET A 1 62.99 14.01 26.71
N PRO A 2 61.99 14.64 26.06
CA PRO A 2 60.62 14.17 26.15
C PRO A 2 60.40 13.02 25.16
N MET A 3 60.21 11.82 25.71
CA MET A 3 59.89 10.58 25.02
C MET A 3 58.40 10.53 24.67
N TYR A 4 58.13 10.24 23.40
CA TYR A 4 56.90 9.67 22.84
C TYR A 4 55.59 10.50 22.93
N LYS A 5 55.51 11.47 22.01
CA LYS A 5 54.33 11.62 21.14
C LYS A 5 54.06 10.27 20.48
N THR A 6 53.00 9.55 20.88
CA THR A 6 52.15 8.68 20.04
C THR A 6 51.09 8.07 20.96
N LEU A 7 49.97 8.76 21.16
CA LEU A 7 48.74 8.14 21.64
C LEU A 7 47.55 8.83 20.97
N LEU A 8 47.59 8.89 19.65
CA LEU A 8 46.41 9.14 18.82
C LEU A 8 45.99 7.77 18.28
N ILE A 9 44.67 7.55 18.22
CA ILE A 9 44.00 6.44 17.51
C ILE A 9 43.90 5.14 18.33
N PHE A 10 43.08 5.13 19.39
CA PHE A 10 42.39 3.90 19.83
C PHE A 10 41.04 4.19 20.51
N PHE A 11 40.32 5.22 20.03
CA PHE A 11 38.96 5.56 20.50
C PHE A 11 37.99 5.77 19.31
N PHE A 12 38.16 5.00 18.24
CA PHE A 12 37.31 5.06 17.04
C PHE A 12 36.75 3.69 16.61
N THR A 13 36.61 2.75 17.55
CA THR A 13 36.05 1.41 17.25
C THR A 13 34.84 1.03 18.11
N SER A 14 34.21 1.99 18.79
CA SER A 14 32.99 1.75 19.58
C SER A 14 31.69 2.17 18.90
N ILE A 15 31.71 2.45 17.58
CA ILE A 15 30.47 2.50 16.78
C ILE A 15 30.24 1.11 16.16
N VAL A 16 30.33 0.06 16.98
CA VAL A 16 29.92 -1.28 16.56
C VAL A 16 28.41 -1.34 16.72
N ALA A 17 27.74 -1.12 15.58
CA ALA A 17 26.40 -1.60 15.29
C ALA A 17 25.33 -1.26 16.34
N CYS A 18 24.63 -0.13 16.13
CA CYS A 18 23.20 -0.13 16.37
C CYS A 18 22.61 -1.25 15.52
N SER A 19 22.50 -2.45 16.08
CA SER A 19 21.77 -3.58 15.53
C SER A 19 20.33 -3.11 15.38
N SER A 20 19.99 -2.57 14.21
CA SER A 20 18.61 -2.34 13.82
C SER A 20 17.99 -3.72 13.72
N LYS A 21 17.38 -4.18 14.83
CA LYS A 21 16.66 -5.43 14.85
C LYS A 21 15.71 -5.43 13.65
N PRO A 22 15.67 -6.53 12.89
CA PRO A 22 14.87 -6.55 11.69
C PRO A 22 13.39 -6.26 12.04
N ILE A 23 12.74 -5.32 11.33
CA ILE A 23 11.30 -5.02 11.52
C ILE A 23 10.46 -6.30 11.37
N PRO A 24 9.63 -6.68 12.36
CA PRO A 24 8.83 -7.89 12.26
C PRO A 24 7.76 -7.77 11.17
N PHE A 25 7.41 -8.88 10.53
CA PHE A 25 6.27 -8.94 9.62
C PHE A 25 5.00 -9.07 10.47
N THR A 26 4.17 -8.02 10.46
CA THR A 26 2.97 -7.93 11.29
C THR A 26 1.85 -7.30 10.50
N ASP A 27 0.62 -7.51 10.95
CA ASP A 27 -0.57 -6.92 10.33
C ASP A 27 -0.47 -5.40 10.22
N TYR A 28 0.06 -4.74 11.26
CA TYR A 28 0.32 -3.30 11.25
C TYR A 28 1.27 -2.87 10.12
N ILE A 29 2.34 -3.63 9.89
CA ILE A 29 3.29 -3.34 8.80
C ILE A 29 2.65 -3.58 7.43
N ILE A 30 1.90 -4.67 7.28
CA ILE A 30 1.16 -4.98 6.05
C ILE A 30 0.18 -3.85 5.74
N SER A 31 -0.71 -3.49 6.67
CA SER A 31 -1.72 -2.44 6.47
C SER A 31 -1.11 -1.09 6.14
N ASN A 32 0.00 -0.70 6.79
CA ASN A 32 0.65 0.58 6.48
C ASN A 32 1.31 0.59 5.10
N LEU A 33 2.05 -0.47 4.74
CA LEU A 33 2.66 -0.56 3.42
C LEU A 33 1.60 -0.56 2.31
N LEU A 34 0.47 -1.23 2.54
CA LEU A 34 -0.65 -1.23 1.61
C LEU A 34 -1.30 0.14 1.51
N ARG A 35 -1.53 0.81 2.65
CA ARG A 35 -2.09 2.17 2.66
C ARG A 35 -1.20 3.14 1.89
N ASP A 36 0.10 3.14 2.14
CA ASP A 36 1.06 4.01 1.44
C ASP A 36 1.07 3.73 -0.06
N ASN A 37 1.05 2.45 -0.45
CA ASN A 37 1.01 2.05 -1.86
C ASN A 37 -0.29 2.49 -2.56
N LEU A 38 -1.44 2.27 -1.92
CA LEU A 38 -2.75 2.65 -2.46
C LEU A 38 -2.93 4.17 -2.54
N MET A 39 -2.46 4.91 -1.53
CA MET A 39 -2.48 6.37 -1.56
C MET A 39 -1.62 6.92 -2.70
N SER A 40 -0.44 6.34 -2.93
CA SER A 40 0.41 6.73 -4.07
C SER A 40 -0.25 6.45 -5.43
N LEU A 41 -1.08 5.41 -5.55
CA LEU A 41 -1.85 5.13 -6.78
C LEU A 41 -3.00 6.12 -6.98
N ALA A 42 -3.55 6.63 -5.88
CA ALA A 42 -4.63 7.60 -5.84
C ALA A 42 -4.09 9.04 -5.69
N GLU A 43 -3.00 9.41 -6.36
CA GLU A 43 -2.60 10.81 -6.47
C GLU A 43 -2.80 11.32 -7.90
N PRO A 44 -3.71 12.30 -8.14
CA PRO A 44 -4.72 12.89 -7.23
C PRO A 44 -5.75 11.91 -6.65
N ALA A 45 -6.36 12.25 -5.51
CA ALA A 45 -7.29 11.37 -4.78
C ALA A 45 -8.53 11.00 -5.59
N ILE A 46 -8.62 9.72 -5.99
CA ILE A 46 -9.75 9.14 -6.74
C ILE A 46 -10.65 8.24 -5.89
N PHE A 47 -10.15 7.78 -4.74
CA PHE A 47 -10.86 6.98 -3.77
C PHE A 47 -10.37 7.31 -2.36
N SER A 48 -11.18 7.02 -1.34
CA SER A 48 -10.74 6.86 0.04
C SER A 48 -10.59 5.38 0.38
N ILE A 49 -9.56 5.06 1.16
CA ILE A 49 -9.40 3.73 1.75
C ILE A 49 -10.22 3.72 3.04
N GLU A 50 -11.36 3.03 3.01
CA GLU A 50 -12.24 2.91 4.18
C GLU A 50 -11.72 1.85 5.16
N GLU A 51 -11.25 0.73 4.62
CA GLU A 51 -10.82 -0.41 5.44
C GLU A 51 -9.78 -1.27 4.71
N ILE A 52 -8.84 -1.83 5.47
CA ILE A 52 -7.93 -2.89 5.01
C ILE A 52 -8.05 -4.02 6.03
N ILE A 53 -8.52 -5.18 5.58
CA ILE A 53 -8.71 -6.38 6.40
C ILE A 53 -7.69 -7.42 5.95
N ILE A 54 -6.86 -7.88 6.88
CA ILE A 54 -5.91 -8.96 6.62
C ILE A 54 -6.62 -10.27 6.98
N ILE A 55 -6.86 -11.11 5.98
CA ILE A 55 -7.54 -12.39 6.15
C ILE A 55 -6.55 -13.42 6.67
N GLU A 56 -5.39 -13.49 6.02
CA GLU A 56 -4.30 -14.39 6.38
C GLU A 56 -2.96 -13.77 5.96
N SER A 57 -1.91 -14.10 6.70
CA SER A 57 -0.55 -13.75 6.33
C SER A 57 0.41 -14.86 6.71
N GLU A 58 1.40 -15.06 5.86
CA GLU A 58 2.49 -16.01 6.07
C GLU A 58 3.82 -15.36 5.73
N HIS A 59 4.88 -15.72 6.43
CA HIS A 59 6.21 -15.22 6.10
C HIS A 59 7.31 -16.20 6.44
N SER A 60 8.41 -16.05 5.70
CA SER A 60 9.72 -16.60 6.01
C SER A 60 10.65 -15.47 6.48
N ASP A 61 11.96 -15.73 6.52
CA ASP A 61 12.95 -14.74 6.95
C ASP A 61 12.93 -13.46 6.09
N ASN A 62 12.79 -13.62 4.77
CA ASN A 62 12.94 -12.54 3.79
C ASN A 62 11.80 -12.40 2.78
N SER A 63 10.77 -13.24 2.87
CA SER A 63 9.58 -13.16 2.03
C SER A 63 8.32 -13.24 2.88
N GLY A 64 7.27 -12.54 2.45
CA GLY A 64 5.95 -12.59 3.08
C GLY A 64 4.85 -12.59 2.02
N ARG A 65 3.69 -13.13 2.39
CA ARG A 65 2.45 -13.07 1.61
C ARG A 65 1.32 -12.69 2.55
N ALA A 66 0.38 -11.88 2.06
CA ALA A 66 -0.82 -11.56 2.80
C ALA A 66 -2.02 -11.52 1.84
N THR A 67 -3.07 -12.25 2.21
CA THR A 67 -4.38 -12.14 1.57
C THR A 67 -5.17 -11.06 2.30
N VAL A 68 -5.64 -10.07 1.55
CA VAL A 68 -6.29 -8.89 2.10
C VAL A 68 -7.55 -8.54 1.33
N ASP A 69 -8.50 -8.00 2.06
CA ASP A 69 -9.65 -7.28 1.51
C ASP A 69 -9.45 -5.78 1.72
N VAL A 70 -9.56 -5.01 0.65
CA VAL A 70 -9.42 -3.55 0.67
C VAL A 70 -10.76 -2.93 0.31
N ARG A 71 -11.40 -2.23 1.24
CA ARG A 71 -12.61 -1.45 0.96
C ARG A 71 -12.22 -0.05 0.51
N LEU A 72 -12.56 0.26 -0.73
CA LEU A 72 -12.40 1.58 -1.34
C LEU A 72 -13.77 2.26 -1.47
N LYS A 73 -13.80 3.58 -1.32
CA LYS A 73 -14.96 4.41 -1.62
C LYS A 73 -14.59 5.43 -2.68
N PHE A 74 -15.38 5.48 -3.74
CA PHE A 74 -15.19 6.41 -4.86
C PHE A 74 -16.12 7.61 -4.65
N PRO A 75 -15.60 8.81 -4.30
CA PRO A 75 -16.44 9.98 -4.07
C PRO A 75 -17.10 10.50 -5.35
N GLU A 76 -16.41 10.38 -6.48
CA GLU A 76 -16.84 10.83 -7.81
C GLU A 76 -17.02 9.63 -8.75
N ASP A 77 -17.79 9.80 -9.83
CA ASP A 77 -17.91 8.77 -10.85
C ASP A 77 -16.66 8.66 -11.75
N PHE A 78 -16.55 7.54 -12.46
CA PHE A 78 -15.39 7.23 -13.31
C PHE A 78 -15.12 8.29 -14.39
N ASP A 79 -16.17 8.83 -15.03
CA ASP A 79 -16.03 9.80 -16.11
C ASP A 79 -15.52 11.17 -15.56
N THR A 80 -15.98 11.54 -14.36
CA THR A 80 -15.51 12.72 -13.63
C THR A 80 -14.05 12.58 -13.23
N VAL A 81 -13.67 11.45 -12.64
CA VAL A 81 -12.27 11.17 -12.25
C VAL A 81 -11.35 11.21 -13.47
N THR A 82 -11.72 10.51 -14.55
CA THR A 82 -10.89 10.49 -15.77
C THR A 82 -10.78 11.87 -16.42
N SER A 83 -11.85 12.67 -16.41
CA SER A 83 -11.83 14.06 -16.89
C SER A 83 -10.91 14.95 -16.04
N LEU A 84 -11.01 14.90 -14.71
CA LEU A 84 -10.18 15.68 -13.78
C LEU A 84 -8.68 15.38 -13.96
N HIS A 85 -8.36 14.11 -14.18
CA HIS A 85 -6.99 13.65 -14.41
C HIS A 85 -6.53 13.78 -15.87
N LYS A 86 -7.41 14.29 -16.76
CA LYS A 86 -7.16 14.43 -18.21
C LYS A 86 -6.73 13.10 -18.85
N LEU A 87 -7.36 12.01 -18.41
CA LEU A 87 -7.12 10.65 -18.90
C LEU A 87 -7.96 10.40 -20.15
N GLU A 88 -7.32 10.37 -21.31
CA GLU A 88 -7.99 10.04 -22.57
C GLU A 88 -8.15 8.52 -22.76
N PRO A 89 -9.22 8.02 -23.40
CA PRO A 89 -9.50 6.58 -23.50
C PRO A 89 -8.40 5.71 -24.15
N PHE A 90 -7.55 6.32 -24.98
CA PHE A 90 -6.43 5.63 -25.63
C PHE A 90 -5.14 5.66 -24.80
N ASN A 91 -5.09 6.42 -23.71
CA ASN A 91 -3.95 6.48 -22.80
C ASN A 91 -3.81 5.16 -22.02
N MET A 92 -2.57 4.70 -21.85
CA MET A 92 -2.26 3.54 -21.01
C MET A 92 -2.70 3.74 -19.56
N ALA A 93 -2.60 4.95 -19.01
CA ALA A 93 -3.07 5.26 -17.67
C ALA A 93 -4.59 5.05 -17.55
N TYR A 94 -5.38 5.53 -18.53
CA TYR A 94 -6.82 5.29 -18.57
C TYR A 94 -7.16 3.79 -18.58
N LYS A 95 -6.49 3.02 -19.46
CA LYS A 95 -6.71 1.57 -19.57
C LYS A 95 -6.35 0.83 -18.29
N GLN A 96 -5.26 1.23 -17.65
CA GLN A 96 -4.84 0.67 -16.37
C GLN A 96 -5.88 0.97 -15.29
N TYR A 97 -6.36 2.21 -15.21
CA TYR A 97 -7.42 2.62 -14.28
C TYR A 97 -8.70 1.81 -14.47
N GLN A 98 -9.20 1.75 -15.70
CA GLN A 98 -10.39 0.99 -16.03
C GLN A 98 -10.21 -0.51 -15.73
N SER A 99 -9.01 -1.06 -15.95
CA SER A 99 -8.72 -2.45 -15.63
C SER A 99 -8.61 -2.72 -14.13
N SER A 100 -8.17 -1.75 -13.34
CA SER A 100 -7.97 -1.92 -11.89
C SER A 100 -9.27 -1.75 -11.10
N PHE A 101 -10.11 -0.79 -11.48
CA PHE A 101 -11.30 -0.39 -10.69
C PHE A 101 -12.62 -0.55 -11.45
N GLY A 102 -12.58 -0.91 -12.73
CA GLY A 102 -13.77 -0.91 -13.58
C GLY A 102 -14.33 0.49 -13.80
N LYS A 103 -15.60 0.55 -14.20
CA LYS A 103 -16.40 1.78 -14.15
C LYS A 103 -17.16 1.78 -12.83
N PHE A 104 -17.17 2.90 -12.12
CA PHE A 104 -17.81 3.09 -10.83
C PHE A 104 -18.69 4.35 -10.83
N ALA A 105 -19.73 4.34 -9.99
CA ALA A 105 -20.59 5.47 -9.74
C ALA A 105 -20.09 6.35 -8.57
N ALA A 106 -20.55 7.61 -8.52
CA ALA A 106 -20.28 8.48 -7.38
C ALA A 106 -20.85 7.89 -6.08
N GLY A 107 -20.03 7.86 -5.04
CA GLY A 107 -20.32 7.26 -3.74
C GLY A 107 -20.12 5.73 -3.67
N GLU A 108 -19.86 5.05 -4.79
CA GLU A 108 -19.73 3.60 -4.84
C GLU A 108 -18.64 3.09 -3.89
N GLN A 109 -18.91 1.95 -3.25
CA GLN A 109 -17.92 1.23 -2.45
C GLN A 109 -17.60 -0.10 -3.12
N GLN A 110 -16.31 -0.40 -3.21
CA GLN A 110 -15.82 -1.67 -3.75
C GLN A 110 -14.92 -2.35 -2.73
N VAL A 111 -15.09 -3.66 -2.56
CA VAL A 111 -14.17 -4.49 -1.78
C VAL A 111 -13.30 -5.28 -2.76
N HIS A 112 -12.00 -5.01 -2.74
CA HIS A 112 -11.02 -5.70 -3.58
C HIS A 112 -10.36 -6.83 -2.82
N HIS A 113 -10.40 -8.03 -3.38
CA HIS A 113 -9.78 -9.22 -2.81
C HIS A 113 -8.45 -9.48 -3.51
N ALA A 114 -7.35 -9.37 -2.77
CA ALA A 114 -6.01 -9.48 -3.36
C ALA A 114 -5.03 -10.18 -2.44
N GLU A 115 -4.06 -10.85 -3.05
CA GLU A 115 -2.85 -11.30 -2.39
C GLU A 115 -1.71 -10.35 -2.71
N TYR A 116 -0.98 -9.92 -1.68
CA TYR A 116 0.23 -9.12 -1.80
C TYR A 116 1.46 -9.92 -1.42
N GLN A 117 2.53 -9.72 -2.18
CA GLN A 117 3.83 -10.33 -1.95
C GLN A 117 4.79 -9.29 -1.41
N PHE A 118 5.53 -9.67 -0.38
CA PHE A 118 6.45 -8.80 0.33
C PHE A 118 7.86 -9.37 0.29
N GLN A 119 8.86 -8.51 0.16
CA GLN A 119 10.25 -8.88 0.28
C GLN A 119 10.95 -8.00 1.30
N ARG A 120 11.82 -8.63 2.08
CA ARG A 120 12.70 -7.91 2.99
C ARG A 120 13.96 -7.44 2.28
N ARG A 121 14.27 -6.15 2.39
CA ARG A 121 15.54 -5.55 1.93
C ARG A 121 16.03 -4.57 2.99
N ASP A 122 17.32 -4.62 3.33
CA ASP A 122 17.95 -3.73 4.32
C ASP A 122 17.16 -3.63 5.65
N GLY A 123 16.63 -4.76 6.12
CA GLY A 123 15.86 -4.82 7.37
C GLY A 123 14.41 -4.35 7.28
N LYS A 124 13.96 -3.81 6.15
CA LYS A 124 12.59 -3.29 5.91
C LYS A 124 11.81 -4.18 4.94
N TRP A 125 10.48 -4.11 5.03
CA TRP A 125 9.57 -4.83 4.14
C TRP A 125 9.10 -3.93 2.99
N PHE A 126 8.96 -4.50 1.81
CA PHE A 126 8.49 -3.81 0.60
C PHE A 126 7.48 -4.70 -0.13
N ILE A 127 6.44 -4.09 -0.69
CA ILE A 127 5.54 -4.77 -1.62
C ILE A 127 6.31 -4.98 -2.94
N VAL A 128 6.36 -6.23 -3.41
CA VAL A 128 7.04 -6.61 -4.65
C VAL A 128 6.09 -7.15 -5.72
N GLY A 129 4.85 -7.44 -5.35
CA GLY A 129 3.83 -7.89 -6.29
C GLY A 129 2.46 -7.94 -5.64
N SER A 130 1.44 -8.00 -6.49
CA SER A 130 0.05 -8.19 -6.09
C SER A 130 -0.68 -9.04 -7.12
N LYS A 131 -1.70 -9.77 -6.67
CA LYS A 131 -2.56 -10.60 -7.51
C LYS A 131 -4.00 -10.46 -7.04
N ALA A 132 -4.90 -10.06 -7.94
CA ALA A 132 -6.33 -10.11 -7.68
C ALA A 132 -6.78 -11.57 -7.54
N LEU A 133 -7.56 -11.86 -6.50
CA LEU A 133 -8.08 -13.21 -6.21
C LEU A 133 -9.46 -13.43 -6.81
N SER A 134 -10.28 -12.39 -6.85
CA SER A 134 -11.62 -12.38 -7.46
C SER A 134 -11.99 -10.97 -7.94
N PRO A 135 -13.05 -10.82 -8.75
CA PRO A 135 -13.64 -9.51 -9.03
C PRO A 135 -14.06 -8.81 -7.72
N PRO A 136 -14.07 -7.46 -7.68
CA PRO A 136 -14.46 -6.74 -6.48
C PRO A 136 -15.96 -6.87 -6.19
N ASP A 137 -16.31 -6.93 -4.91
CA ASP A 137 -17.70 -6.85 -4.47
C ASP A 137 -18.15 -5.38 -4.44
N ILE A 138 -19.24 -5.06 -5.14
CA ILE A 138 -19.82 -3.72 -5.18
C ILE A 138 -20.88 -3.59 -4.09
N ILE A 139 -20.62 -2.70 -3.13
CA ILE A 139 -21.58 -2.36 -2.08
C ILE A 139 -22.40 -1.17 -2.57
N ALA A 140 -23.65 -1.42 -2.95
CA ALA A 140 -24.57 -0.35 -3.33
C ALA A 140 -24.78 0.58 -2.13
N VAL A 141 -24.52 1.87 -2.31
CA VAL A 141 -24.96 2.90 -1.36
C VAL A 141 -26.48 2.96 -1.46
N THR A 142 -27.17 2.28 -0.55
CA THR A 142 -28.58 2.57 -0.31
C THR A 142 -28.64 4.00 0.22
N ALA A 143 -28.99 4.93 -0.66
CA ALA A 143 -29.47 6.24 -0.24
C ALA A 143 -30.55 5.97 0.80
N GLN A 144 -30.30 6.36 2.05
CA GLN A 144 -31.33 6.39 3.06
C GLN A 144 -32.41 7.33 2.53
N THR A 145 -33.48 6.76 1.99
CA THR A 145 -34.71 7.47 1.72
C THR A 145 -35.14 8.04 3.07
N SER A 146 -34.97 9.35 3.25
CA SER A 146 -35.59 10.05 4.37
C SER A 146 -37.10 9.86 4.21
N VAL A 147 -37.67 8.94 4.97
CA VAL A 147 -39.11 8.89 5.14
C VAL A 147 -39.46 10.06 6.04
N ASN A 148 -40.25 10.97 5.44
CA ASN A 148 -40.81 12.22 5.98
C ASN A 148 -41.04 12.26 7.50
#